data_AF-A0AB38ZE53-F1
#
_entry.id   AF-A0AB38ZE53-F1
#
_cell.length_a   1.000
_cell.length_b   1.000
_cell.length_c   1.000
_cell.angle_alpha   90.00
_cell.angle_beta   90.00
_cell.angle_gamma   90.00
#
_symmetry.space_group_name_H-M   'P 1'
#
loop_
_entity.id
_entity.type
_entity.pdbx_description
1 polymer ?
#
loop_
_entity_poly.entity_id
_entity_poly.type
_entity_poly.pdbx_seq_one_letter_code
_entity_poly.pdbx_strand_id
1 'polypeptide(L)'
;MVKILILIATICFFGATYGNEDLVKEFWRVRENAVYQYRKAKVEIETTIYSKVKAEMDKAKDDDQKGCMDNAKSLAIGESATILNETVGKILPDVKEVYESLETGGTKKLEEFNKKYNYPEYKKTEWANFKEKLTAIVPKLLENLGKCVA
;
A
#
# COMPACT_ATOMS: atom_id res chain seq x y z
N MET A 1 52.08 -45.72 4.53
CA MET A 1 51.95 -44.53 5.40
C MET A 1 50.57 -43.92 5.17
N VAL A 2 49.82 -43.80 6.26
CA VAL A 2 48.57 -43.03 6.50
C VAL A 2 47.31 -43.36 5.68
N LYS A 3 46.39 -44.06 6.35
CA LYS A 3 44.92 -44.03 6.14
C LYS A 3 44.36 -42.70 6.70
N ILE A 4 43.37 -42.09 6.04
CA ILE A 4 42.27 -41.25 6.58
C ILE A 4 41.20 -41.23 5.44
N LEU A 5 40.12 -42.01 5.45
CA LEU A 5 38.86 -41.90 6.21
C LEU A 5 38.16 -40.52 6.07
N ILE A 6 37.10 -40.51 5.26
CA ILE A 6 35.80 -39.81 5.47
C ILE A 6 35.86 -38.34 5.94
N LEU A 7 35.34 -37.42 5.13
CA LEU A 7 34.30 -36.50 5.62
C LEU A 7 33.42 -35.99 4.47
N ILE A 8 32.35 -36.75 4.22
CA ILE A 8 31.06 -36.24 3.76
C ILE A 8 30.62 -35.24 4.84
N ALA A 9 30.93 -33.96 4.67
CA ALA A 9 30.58 -32.91 5.62
C ALA A 9 30.48 -31.52 4.96
N THR A 10 29.76 -31.44 3.84
CA THR A 10 29.10 -30.19 3.45
C THR A 10 27.59 -30.35 3.29
N ILE A 11 27.03 -31.37 3.94
CA ILE A 11 25.64 -31.32 4.42
C ILE A 11 25.72 -30.70 5.82
N CYS A 12 25.58 -29.37 5.92
CA CYS A 12 25.18 -28.68 7.16
C CYS A 12 24.77 -27.20 6.94
N PHE A 13 24.80 -26.64 5.72
CA PHE A 13 24.22 -25.30 5.48
C PHE A 13 22.69 -25.30 5.29
N PHE A 14 22.05 -26.47 5.23
CA PHE A 14 20.58 -26.60 5.18
C PHE A 14 19.94 -26.84 6.56
N GLY A 15 20.73 -26.85 7.65
CA GLY A 15 20.22 -27.00 9.01
C GLY A 15 19.71 -25.69 9.64
N ALA A 16 20.02 -24.54 9.04
CA ALA A 16 19.61 -23.21 9.51
C ALA A 16 18.46 -22.59 8.70
N THR A 17 17.93 -23.29 7.68
CA THR A 17 17.02 -22.69 6.69
C THR A 17 15.54 -23.02 6.87
N TYR A 18 15.17 -23.95 7.77
CA TYR A 18 13.76 -24.29 8.00
C TYR A 18 12.94 -23.10 8.50
N GLY A 19 13.51 -22.23 9.34
CA GLY A 19 12.84 -20.99 9.77
C GLY A 19 12.74 -19.94 8.67
N ASN A 20 13.64 -19.97 7.68
CA ASN A 20 13.70 -18.95 6.63
C ASN A 20 12.70 -19.22 5.50
N GLU A 21 12.44 -20.49 5.18
CA GLU A 21 11.48 -20.84 4.12
C GLU A 21 10.05 -20.43 4.49
N ASP A 22 9.63 -20.66 5.73
CA ASP A 22 8.31 -20.25 6.22
C ASP A 22 8.18 -18.72 6.30
N LEU A 23 9.23 -18.01 6.75
CA LEU A 23 9.27 -16.54 6.75
C LEU A 23 9.18 -15.95 5.34
N VAL A 24 9.84 -16.59 4.36
CA VAL A 24 9.77 -16.18 2.95
C VAL A 24 8.35 -16.42 2.40
N LYS A 25 7.73 -17.58 2.68
CA LYS A 25 6.33 -17.86 2.29
C LYS A 25 5.35 -16.86 2.90
N GLU A 26 5.51 -16.55 4.19
CA GLU A 26 4.73 -15.54 4.90
C GLU A 26 4.88 -14.17 4.22
N PHE A 27 6.11 -13.77 3.90
CA PHE A 27 6.38 -12.52 3.22
C PHE A 27 5.71 -12.41 1.84
N TRP A 28 5.69 -13.49 1.05
CA TRP A 28 5.00 -13.48 -0.24
C TRP A 28 3.51 -13.20 -0.09
N ARG A 29 2.86 -13.79 0.93
CA ARG A 29 1.46 -13.50 1.27
C ARG A 29 1.27 -12.06 1.72
N VAL A 30 2.20 -11.52 2.52
CA VAL A 30 2.17 -10.11 2.95
C VAL A 30 2.24 -9.18 1.75
N ARG A 31 3.16 -9.43 0.81
CA ARG A 31 3.29 -8.66 -0.44
C ARG A 31 1.99 -8.65 -1.24
N GLU A 32 1.40 -9.82 -1.49
CA GLU A 32 0.14 -9.93 -2.23
C GLU A 32 -0.99 -9.16 -1.55
N ASN A 33 -1.12 -9.31 -0.23
CA ASN A 33 -2.14 -8.61 0.53
C ASN A 33 -1.90 -7.09 0.55
N ALA A 34 -0.65 -6.63 0.67
CA ALA A 34 -0.31 -5.20 0.64
C ALA A 34 -0.69 -4.56 -0.70
N VAL A 35 -0.35 -5.21 -1.81
CA VAL A 35 -0.76 -4.77 -3.15
C VAL A 35 -2.28 -4.78 -3.29
N TYR A 36 -2.96 -5.79 -2.77
CA TYR A 36 -4.42 -5.84 -2.78
C TYR A 36 -5.06 -4.71 -1.98
N GLN A 37 -4.60 -4.43 -0.75
CA GLN A 37 -5.10 -3.32 0.07
C GLN A 37 -4.90 -1.98 -0.63
N TYR A 38 -3.74 -1.76 -1.25
CA TYR A 38 -3.46 -0.55 -2.01
C TYR A 38 -4.41 -0.36 -3.19
N ARG A 39 -4.66 -1.42 -3.98
CA ARG A 39 -5.62 -1.38 -5.09
C ARG A 39 -7.05 -1.14 -4.60
N LYS A 40 -7.43 -1.80 -3.50
CA LYS A 40 -8.74 -1.61 -2.87
C LYS A 40 -8.93 -0.16 -2.41
N ALA A 41 -7.91 0.45 -1.80
CA ALA A 41 -7.95 1.84 -1.39
C ALA A 41 -8.07 2.81 -2.58
N LYS A 42 -7.41 2.52 -3.73
CA LYS A 42 -7.63 3.30 -4.96
C LYS A 42 -9.09 3.29 -5.41
N VAL A 43 -9.72 2.10 -5.42
CA VAL A 43 -11.14 1.97 -5.77
C VAL A 43 -12.03 2.73 -4.77
N GLU A 44 -11.69 2.69 -3.48
CA GLU A 44 -12.41 3.46 -2.45
C GLU A 44 -12.32 4.98 -2.72
N ILE A 45 -11.11 5.50 -3.00
CA ILE A 45 -10.91 6.92 -3.36
C ILE A 45 -11.80 7.30 -4.53
N GLU A 46 -11.74 6.52 -5.61
CA GLU A 46 -12.53 6.80 -6.80
C GLU A 46 -14.03 6.78 -6.47
N THR A 47 -14.51 5.75 -5.78
CA THR A 47 -15.92 5.63 -5.43
C THR A 47 -16.40 6.80 -4.56
N THR A 48 -15.63 7.17 -3.52
CA THR A 48 -15.97 8.26 -2.62
C THR A 48 -15.95 9.61 -3.33
N ILE A 49 -14.91 9.92 -4.13
CA ILE A 49 -14.80 11.22 -4.79
C ILE A 49 -15.77 11.32 -5.97
N TYR A 50 -15.76 10.36 -6.89
CA TYR A 50 -16.57 10.42 -8.10
C TYR A 50 -18.06 10.46 -7.79
N SER A 51 -18.53 9.72 -6.78
CA SER A 51 -19.95 9.75 -6.41
C SER A 51 -20.39 11.14 -5.93
N LYS A 52 -19.53 11.85 -5.20
CA LYS A 52 -19.80 13.22 -4.72
C LYS A 52 -19.68 14.25 -5.82
N VAL A 53 -18.63 14.17 -6.63
CA VAL A 53 -18.43 15.09 -7.77
C VAL A 53 -19.57 14.96 -8.77
N LYS A 54 -19.97 13.73 -9.15
CA LYS A 54 -21.05 13.52 -10.11
C LYS A 54 -22.35 14.19 -9.69
N ALA A 55 -22.75 14.02 -8.43
CA ALA A 55 -23.97 14.63 -7.89
C ALA A 55 -23.96 16.17 -7.94
N GLU A 56 -22.77 16.77 -7.84
CA GLU A 56 -22.61 18.22 -7.95
C GLU A 56 -22.47 18.68 -9.41
N MET A 57 -21.80 17.92 -10.27
CA MET A 57 -21.63 18.25 -11.71
C MET A 57 -22.96 18.41 -12.44
N ASP A 58 -24.01 17.70 -12.02
CA ASP A 58 -25.36 17.86 -12.58
C ASP A 58 -25.93 19.28 -12.38
N LYS A 59 -25.31 20.11 -11.52
CA LYS A 59 -25.69 21.51 -11.26
C LYS A 59 -24.94 22.52 -12.13
N ALA A 60 -23.85 22.14 -12.78
CA ALA A 60 -23.06 23.02 -13.63
C ALA A 60 -23.78 23.29 -14.97
N LYS A 61 -23.83 24.56 -15.38
CA LYS A 61 -24.59 25.02 -16.56
C LYS A 61 -23.72 25.28 -17.78
N ASP A 62 -22.47 25.67 -17.57
CA ASP A 62 -21.52 26.04 -18.62
C ASP A 62 -20.17 25.33 -18.44
N ASP A 63 -19.29 25.51 -19.42
CA ASP A 63 -18.01 24.83 -19.48
C ASP A 63 -16.99 25.37 -18.47
N ASP A 64 -17.11 26.63 -18.04
CA ASP A 64 -16.26 27.22 -16.99
C ASP A 64 -16.57 26.58 -15.64
N GLN A 65 -17.86 26.41 -15.32
CA GLN A 65 -18.30 25.72 -14.11
C GLN A 65 -17.85 24.25 -14.10
N LYS A 66 -17.98 23.54 -15.23
CA LYS A 66 -17.48 22.15 -15.36
C LYS A 66 -15.96 22.08 -15.19
N GLY A 67 -15.21 23.01 -15.82
CA GLY A 67 -13.76 23.09 -15.67
C GLY A 67 -13.32 23.33 -14.22
N CYS A 68 -14.03 24.22 -13.50
CA CYS A 68 -13.82 24.43 -12.07
C CYS A 68 -14.04 23.13 -11.26
N MET A 69 -15.11 22.38 -11.55
CA MET A 69 -15.42 21.13 -10.86
C MET A 69 -14.41 20.02 -11.15
N ASP A 70 -13.93 19.91 -12.38
CA ASP A 70 -12.88 18.95 -12.75
C ASP A 70 -11.55 19.27 -12.05
N ASN A 71 -11.24 20.55 -11.85
CA ASN A 71 -10.10 20.97 -11.04
C ASN A 71 -10.29 20.59 -9.56
N ALA A 72 -11.46 20.87 -8.97
CA ALA A 72 -11.76 20.49 -7.58
C ALA A 72 -11.66 18.96 -7.36
N LYS A 73 -12.17 18.18 -8.31
CA LYS A 73 -12.03 16.72 -8.37
C LYS A 73 -10.56 16.31 -8.42
N SER A 74 -9.78 16.90 -9.33
CA SER A 74 -8.36 16.56 -9.52
C SER A 74 -7.55 16.83 -8.25
N LEU A 75 -7.81 17.95 -7.57
CA LEU A 75 -7.17 18.27 -6.29
C LEU A 75 -7.53 17.25 -5.19
N ALA A 76 -8.80 16.87 -5.09
CA ALA A 76 -9.23 15.86 -4.11
C ALA A 76 -8.64 14.47 -4.39
N ILE A 77 -8.49 14.09 -5.66
CA ILE A 77 -7.80 12.84 -6.05
C ILE A 77 -6.33 12.91 -5.67
N GLY A 78 -5.67 14.06 -5.90
CA GLY A 78 -4.28 14.28 -5.50
C GLY A 78 -4.06 14.15 -3.99
N GLU A 79 -4.90 14.83 -3.19
CA GLU A 79 -4.87 14.74 -1.72
C GLU A 79 -5.13 13.30 -1.24
N SER A 80 -6.08 12.60 -1.86
CA SER A 80 -6.37 11.20 -1.54
C SER A 80 -5.23 10.26 -1.91
N ALA A 81 -4.52 10.51 -3.01
CA ALA A 81 -3.36 9.74 -3.40
C ALA A 81 -2.21 9.90 -2.39
N THR A 82 -2.04 11.09 -1.81
CA THR A 82 -1.10 11.31 -0.70
C THR A 82 -1.51 10.47 0.52
N ILE A 83 -2.78 10.52 0.92
CA ILE A 83 -3.30 9.72 2.06
C ILE A 83 -3.09 8.23 1.82
N LEU A 84 -3.35 7.74 0.61
CA LEU A 84 -3.10 6.35 0.21
C LEU A 84 -1.64 5.94 0.47
N ASN A 85 -0.68 6.78 0.05
CA ASN A 85 0.74 6.49 0.18
C ASN A 85 1.25 6.62 1.63
N GLU A 86 0.64 7.49 2.43
CA GLU A 86 0.99 7.67 3.84
C GLU A 86 0.41 6.62 4.78
N THR A 87 -0.63 5.90 4.34
CA THR A 87 -1.35 4.89 5.14
C THR A 87 -1.09 3.48 4.61
N VAL A 88 -2.04 2.88 3.90
CA VAL A 88 -1.99 1.48 3.42
C VAL A 88 -0.88 1.25 2.39
N GLY A 89 -0.48 2.28 1.65
CA GLY A 89 0.61 2.23 0.68
C GLY A 89 2.01 2.37 1.29
N LYS A 90 2.10 2.81 2.55
CA LYS A 90 3.37 3.11 3.22
C LYS A 90 4.31 1.91 3.32
N ILE A 91 3.77 0.69 3.34
CA ILE A 91 4.53 -0.56 3.41
C ILE A 91 5.13 -0.99 2.06
N LEU A 92 4.64 -0.46 0.93
CA LEU A 92 5.02 -0.94 -0.40
C LEU A 92 6.52 -0.73 -0.74
N PRO A 93 7.17 0.39 -0.39
CA PRO A 93 8.61 0.55 -0.61
C PRO A 93 9.42 -0.53 0.12
N ASP A 94 9.10 -0.78 1.39
CA ASP A 94 9.80 -1.81 2.18
C ASP A 94 9.54 -3.22 1.64
N VAL A 95 8.32 -3.52 1.18
CA VAL A 95 8.02 -4.78 0.48
C VAL A 95 8.88 -4.93 -0.79
N LYS A 96 9.11 -3.84 -1.53
CA LYS A 96 9.98 -3.86 -2.71
C LYS A 96 11.45 -4.13 -2.32
N GLU A 97 11.96 -3.50 -1.27
CA GLU A 97 13.33 -3.76 -0.80
C GLU A 97 13.53 -5.22 -0.36
N VAL A 98 12.55 -5.81 0.33
CA VAL A 98 12.62 -7.23 0.71
C VAL A 98 12.57 -8.13 -0.51
N TYR A 99 11.70 -7.83 -1.48
CA TYR A 99 11.62 -8.57 -2.74
C TYR A 99 12.98 -8.62 -3.46
N GLU A 100 13.59 -7.46 -3.69
CA GLU A 100 14.88 -7.34 -4.38
C GLU A 100 16.02 -8.03 -3.60
N SER A 101 15.98 -7.95 -2.27
CA SER A 101 16.92 -8.68 -1.40
C SER A 101 16.77 -10.19 -1.55
N LEU A 102 15.55 -10.71 -1.58
CA LEU A 102 15.29 -12.14 -1.72
C LEU A 102 15.68 -12.67 -3.11
N GLU A 103 15.50 -11.88 -4.18
CA GLU A 103 15.96 -12.25 -5.54
C GLU A 103 17.47 -12.47 -5.61
N THR A 104 18.24 -11.76 -4.78
CA THR A 104 19.70 -11.90 -4.70
C THR A 104 20.18 -12.88 -3.62
N GLY A 105 19.25 -13.58 -2.96
CA GLY A 105 19.53 -14.55 -1.91
C GLY A 105 19.79 -13.96 -0.53
N GLY A 106 19.56 -12.65 -0.33
CA GLY A 106 19.74 -11.97 0.95
C GLY A 106 18.47 -11.97 1.81
N THR A 107 18.59 -12.30 3.10
CA THR A 107 17.44 -12.35 4.04
C THR A 107 17.41 -11.22 5.05
N LYS A 108 18.46 -10.39 5.12
CA LYS A 108 18.58 -9.30 6.09
C LYS A 108 17.40 -8.32 6.03
N LYS A 109 16.95 -7.95 4.82
CA LYS A 109 15.80 -7.07 4.64
C LYS A 109 14.50 -7.67 5.14
N LEU A 110 14.31 -8.98 4.97
CA LEU A 110 13.15 -9.70 5.49
C LEU A 110 13.11 -9.66 7.02
N GLU A 111 14.26 -9.86 7.68
CA GLU A 111 14.36 -9.75 9.14
C GLU A 111 14.07 -8.34 9.66
N GLU A 112 14.61 -7.31 8.99
CA GLU A 112 14.33 -5.90 9.30
C GLU A 112 12.84 -5.57 9.13
N PHE A 113 12.24 -6.05 8.04
CA PHE A 113 10.82 -5.89 7.75
C PHE A 113 9.94 -6.51 8.83
N ASN A 114 10.22 -7.75 9.23
CA ASN A 114 9.44 -8.47 10.24
C ASN A 114 9.58 -7.86 11.65
N LYS A 115 10.69 -7.17 11.95
CA LYS A 115 10.85 -6.38 13.17
C LYS A 115 10.09 -5.06 13.12
N LYS A 116 9.98 -4.46 11.93
CA LYS A 116 9.31 -3.18 11.72
C LYS A 116 7.79 -3.31 11.65
N TYR A 117 7.29 -4.39 11.07
CA TYR A 117 5.86 -4.55 10.80
C TYR A 117 5.27 -5.80 11.45
N ASN A 118 4.26 -5.58 12.29
CA ASN A 118 3.23 -6.58 12.58
C ASN A 118 2.15 -6.49 11.50
N TYR A 119 2.26 -7.29 10.43
CA TYR A 119 1.39 -7.12 9.26
C TYR A 119 -0.13 -7.24 9.54
N PRO A 120 -0.62 -8.23 10.32
CA PRO A 120 -2.03 -8.30 10.69
C PRO A 120 -2.56 -7.02 11.36
N GLU A 121 -1.77 -6.43 12.24
CA GLU A 121 -2.11 -5.18 12.92
C GLU A 121 -2.01 -3.98 11.98
N TYR A 122 -0.91 -3.86 11.23
CA TYR A 122 -0.70 -2.82 10.22
C TYR A 122 -1.87 -2.76 9.23
N LYS A 123 -2.29 -3.91 8.69
CA LYS A 123 -3.42 -4.03 7.76
C LYS A 123 -4.70 -3.45 8.34
N LYS A 124 -5.00 -3.73 9.61
CA LYS A 124 -6.21 -3.25 10.28
C LYS A 124 -6.12 -1.75 10.56
N THR A 125 -5.02 -1.32 11.16
CA THR A 125 -4.82 0.05 11.62
C THR A 125 -4.72 1.04 10.47
N GLU A 126 -3.90 0.75 9.46
CA GLU A 126 -3.73 1.67 8.34
C GLU A 126 -4.95 1.73 7.43
N TRP A 127 -5.75 0.66 7.34
CA TRP A 127 -7.02 0.71 6.63
C TRP A 127 -8.04 1.60 7.36
N ALA A 128 -8.08 1.56 8.69
CA ALA A 128 -8.93 2.45 9.47
C ALA A 128 -8.48 3.92 9.32
N ASN A 129 -7.18 4.18 9.46
CA ASN A 129 -6.57 5.49 9.29
C ASN A 129 -6.82 6.06 7.88
N PHE A 130 -6.66 5.23 6.85
CA PHE A 130 -6.99 5.57 5.47
C PHE A 130 -8.44 6.04 5.33
N LYS A 131 -9.41 5.29 5.86
CA LYS A 131 -10.84 5.66 5.77
C LYS A 131 -11.16 6.95 6.50
N GLU A 132 -10.60 7.12 7.69
CA GLU A 132 -10.79 8.32 8.50
C GLU A 132 -10.30 9.56 7.73
N LYS A 133 -9.05 9.52 7.26
CA LYS A 133 -8.45 10.61 6.47
C LYS A 133 -9.19 10.85 5.15
N LEU A 134 -9.59 9.79 4.43
CA LEU A 134 -10.35 9.93 3.18
C LEU A 134 -11.71 10.61 3.42
N THR A 135 -12.41 10.24 4.50
CA THR A 135 -13.70 10.83 4.85
C THR A 135 -13.56 12.32 5.18
N ALA A 136 -12.45 12.72 5.82
CA ALA A 136 -12.17 14.11 6.14
C ALA A 136 -11.98 15.02 4.91
N ILE A 137 -11.72 14.47 3.72
CA ILE A 137 -11.61 15.25 2.48
C ILE A 137 -13.00 15.68 1.97
N VAL A 138 -14.05 14.91 2.25
CA VAL A 138 -15.39 15.11 1.66
C VAL A 138 -15.95 16.51 1.91
N PRO A 139 -15.93 17.07 3.14
CA PRO A 139 -16.44 18.43 3.37
C PRO A 139 -15.72 19.49 2.53
N LYS A 140 -14.38 19.43 2.47
CA LYS A 140 -13.55 20.36 1.69
C LYS A 140 -13.82 20.23 0.19
N LEU A 141 -13.99 19.00 -0.30
CA LEU A 141 -14.40 18.75 -1.69
C LEU A 141 -15.75 19.39 -1.99
N LEU A 142 -16.77 19.16 -1.14
CA LEU A 142 -18.12 19.72 -1.33
C LEU A 142 -18.12 21.25 -1.27
N GLU A 143 -17.32 21.85 -0.37
CA GLU A 143 -17.15 23.30 -0.31
C GLU A 143 -16.58 23.87 -1.61
N ASN A 144 -15.52 23.23 -2.14
CA ASN A 144 -14.89 23.66 -3.39
C ASN A 144 -15.83 23.46 -4.60
N LEU A 145 -16.58 22.37 -4.65
CA LEU A 145 -17.58 22.13 -5.69
C LEU A 145 -18.72 23.16 -5.63
N GLY A 146 -19.19 23.51 -4.43
CA GLY A 146 -20.23 24.53 -4.24
C GLY A 146 -19.81 25.91 -4.75
N LYS A 147 -18.54 26.29 -4.57
CA LYS A 147 -17.98 27.56 -5.10
C LYS A 147 -17.95 27.61 -6.63
N CYS A 148 -17.94 26.47 -7.33
CA CYS A 148 -17.95 26.44 -8.78
C CYS A 148 -19.32 26.77 -9.38
N VAL A 149 -20.41 26.64 -8.61
CA VAL A 149 -21.79 26.85 -9.09
C VAL A 149 -22.52 27.98 -8.36
N ALA A 150 -21.83 28.67 -7.45
CA ALA A 150 -22.32 29.79 -6.67
C ALA A 150 -22.39 31.10 -7.46
#